data_AF-A0A3P6T8T9-F1
#
_entry.id   AF-A0A3P6T8T9-F1
#
_cell.length_a   1.000
_cell.length_b   1.000
_cell.length_c   1.000
_cell.angle_alpha   90.00
_cell.angle_beta   90.00
_cell.angle_gamma   90.00
#
_symmetry.space_group_name_H-M   'P 1'
#
loop_
_entity.id
_entity.type
_entity.pdbx_description
1 polymer ?
#
loop_
_entity_poly.entity_id
_entity_poly.type
_entity_poly.pdbx_seq_one_letter_code
_entity_poly.pdbx_strand_id
1 'polypeptide(L)' 'MRKGVWDLDNLPDKPRNHAVHKHWKSGLTGEAKRTPNCIVNIEQTGGNDYWGMSNVHPINEILK' A
#
# COMPACT_ATOMS: atom_id res chain seq x y z
N MET A 1 -4.54 -9.32 26.94
CA MET A 1 -4.65 -8.35 25.82
C MET A 1 -4.48 -9.14 24.53
N ARG A 2 -5.48 -9.16 23.63
CA ARG A 2 -5.39 -9.94 22.38
C ARG A 2 -4.31 -9.31 21.52
N LYS A 3 -3.21 -10.03 21.24
CA LYS A 3 -2.24 -9.58 20.22
C LYS A 3 -3.00 -9.45 18.90
N GLY A 4 -3.05 -8.24 18.37
CA GLY A 4 -3.53 -8.03 17.00
C GLY A 4 -2.67 -8.86 16.06
N VAL A 5 -3.29 -9.44 15.03
CA VAL A 5 -2.55 -10.16 13.97
C VAL A 5 -1.68 -9.18 13.17
N TRP A 6 -1.93 -7.89 13.31
CA TRP A 6 -1.31 -6.80 12.59
C TRP A 6 -0.22 -6.17 13.44
N ASP A 7 0.99 -6.19 12.92
CA ASP A 7 2.16 -5.54 13.49
C ASP A 7 2.43 -4.25 12.73
N LEU A 8 1.61 -3.23 13.08
CA LEU A 8 1.62 -1.91 12.44
C LEU A 8 2.79 -1.05 12.89
N ASP A 9 3.27 -1.24 14.12
CA ASP A 9 4.37 -0.45 14.69
C ASP A 9 5.68 -0.69 13.93
N ASN A 10 5.95 -1.94 13.54
CA ASN A 10 7.15 -2.30 12.79
C ASN A 10 6.90 -2.42 11.28
N LEU A 11 5.72 -2.04 10.78
CA LEU A 11 5.38 -2.13 9.36
C LEU A 11 6.27 -1.26 8.46
N PRO A 12 6.62 -0.01 8.82
CA PRO A 12 7.46 0.85 7.98
C PRO A 12 8.89 0.31 7.77
N ASP A 13 9.40 -0.47 8.72
CA ASP A 13 10.76 -1.02 8.69
C ASP A 13 10.86 -2.34 7.90
N LYS A 14 9.72 -2.92 7.49
CA LYS A 14 9.69 -4.18 6.73
C LYS A 14 10.06 -3.94 5.26
N PRO A 15 10.73 -4.91 4.61
CA PRO A 15 11.02 -4.83 3.19
C PRO A 15 9.74 -4.67 2.34
N ARG A 16 9.80 -3.83 1.30
CA ARG A 16 8.71 -3.64 0.32
C ARG A 16 8.63 -4.81 -0.68
N ASN A 17 8.33 -6.02 -0.21
CA ASN A 17 8.36 -7.25 -1.02
C ASN A 17 7.02 -8.02 -1.03
N HIS A 18 5.92 -7.39 -0.59
CA HIS A 18 4.59 -7.99 -0.67
C HIS A 18 4.22 -8.36 -2.11
N ALA A 19 3.50 -9.48 -2.29
CA ALA A 19 3.15 -10.00 -3.61
C ALA A 19 2.32 -8.99 -4.43
N VAL A 20 1.52 -8.17 -3.76
CA VAL A 20 0.74 -7.08 -4.37
C VAL A 20 1.61 -6.11 -5.16
N HIS A 21 2.89 -5.92 -4.79
CA HIS A 21 3.78 -4.97 -5.48
C HIS A 21 4.09 -5.37 -6.93
N LYS A 22 3.81 -6.61 -7.32
CA LYS A 22 3.90 -7.05 -8.73
C LYS A 22 2.80 -6.42 -9.59
N HIS A 23 1.64 -6.15 -9.00
CA HIS A 23 0.46 -5.57 -9.67
C HIS A 23 0.29 -4.08 -9.33
N TRP A 24 0.82 -3.65 -8.19
CA TRP A 24 0.77 -2.29 -7.67
C TRP A 24 2.18 -1.79 -7.33
N LYS A 25 2.87 -1.28 -8.34
CA LYS A 25 4.32 -1.01 -8.27
C LYS A 25 4.67 0.00 -7.16
N SER A 26 3.95 1.12 -7.09
CA SER A 26 4.09 2.10 -6.00
C SER A 26 3.06 3.22 -6.14
N GLY A 27 2.53 3.72 -5.02
CA GLY A 27 1.93 5.05 -4.98
C GLY A 27 3.01 6.14 -4.92
N LEU A 28 2.69 7.36 -5.37
CA LEU A 28 3.53 8.53 -5.10
C LEU A 28 3.03 9.19 -3.82
N THR A 29 3.85 9.13 -2.77
CA THR A 29 3.54 9.77 -1.49
C THR A 29 4.52 10.91 -1.22
N GLY A 30 4.01 12.07 -0.81
CA GLY A 30 4.86 13.20 -0.45
C GLY A 30 4.07 14.40 0.05
N GLU A 31 4.76 15.46 0.44
CA GLU A 31 4.12 16.69 0.91
C GLU A 31 3.42 17.45 -0.22
N ALA A 32 2.26 18.02 0.09
CA ALA A 32 1.55 18.91 -0.82
C ALA A 32 2.30 20.24 -0.97
N LYS A 33 2.65 20.60 -2.21
CA LYS A 33 3.39 21.85 -2.50
C LYS A 33 2.64 23.13 -2.10
N ARG A 34 1.30 23.11 -2.09
CA ARG A 34 0.45 24.31 -1.90
C ARG A 34 -0.35 24.30 -0.60
N THR A 35 -0.48 23.15 0.04
CA THR A 35 -1.30 23.00 1.25
C THR A 35 -0.36 22.62 2.40
N PRO A 36 -0.08 23.55 3.33
CA PRO A 36 0.78 23.26 4.47
C PRO A 36 0.25 22.08 5.29
N ASN A 37 1.17 21.28 5.85
CA ASN A 37 0.86 20.13 6.71
C ASN A 37 -0.06 19.07 6.05
N CYS A 38 -0.01 18.94 4.73
CA CYS A 38 -0.82 17.98 3.98
C CYS A 38 0.08 16.99 3.24
N ILE A 39 -0.20 15.69 3.40
CA ILE A 39 0.44 14.62 2.63
C ILE A 39 -0.49 14.23 1.49
N VAL A 40 0.07 14.13 0.29
CA VAL A 40 -0.59 13.60 -0.90
C VAL A 40 -0.14 12.16 -1.10
N ASN A 41 -1.11 11.26 -1.26
CA ASN A 41 -0.86 9.92 -1.77
C ASN A 41 -1.59 9.73 -3.10
N ILE A 42 -0.86 9.35 -4.15
CA ILE A 42 -1.41 9.06 -5.47
C ILE A 42 -1.51 7.55 -5.62
N GLU A 43 -2.73 7.02 -5.48
CA GLU A 43 -3.01 5.58 -5.54
C GLU A 43 -3.02 5.05 -6.99
N GLN A 44 -3.46 5.87 -7.94
CA GLN A 44 -3.63 5.47 -9.34
C GLN A 44 -2.58 6.12 -10.24
N THR A 45 -1.45 5.45 -10.37
CA THR A 45 -0.66 5.57 -11.60
C THR A 45 -1.27 4.58 -12.60
N GLY A 46 -1.67 5.02 -13.80
CA GLY A 46 -2.46 4.20 -14.75
C GLY A 46 -1.89 2.84 -15.18
N GLY A 47 -0.73 2.44 -14.66
CA GLY A 47 -0.11 1.12 -14.87
C GLY A 47 -0.40 0.07 -13.78
N ASN A 48 -1.31 0.32 -12.83
CA ASN A 48 -1.70 -0.69 -11.83
C ASN A 48 -2.67 -1.72 -12.44
N ASP A 49 -2.36 -3.01 -12.27
CA ASP A 49 -3.19 -4.12 -12.75
C ASP A 49 -4.18 -4.60 -11.66
N TYR A 50 -5.25 -3.83 -11.47
CA TYR A 50 -6.28 -4.13 -10.46
C TYR A 50 -7.01 -5.45 -10.73
N TRP A 51 -7.17 -5.80 -12.00
CA TRP A 51 -7.86 -7.03 -12.39
C TRP A 51 -7.00 -8.25 -12.05
N GLY A 52 -5.72 -8.27 -12.45
CA GLY A 52 -4.80 -9.35 -12.08
C GLY A 52 -4.62 -9.45 -10.57
N MET A 53 -4.51 -8.32 -9.87
CA MET A 53 -4.42 -8.30 -8.42
C MET A 53 -5.61 -8.98 -7.72
N SER A 54 -6.84 -8.61 -8.11
CA SER A 54 -8.07 -9.14 -7.48
C SER A 54 -8.38 -10.60 -7.82
N ASN A 55 -7.84 -11.12 -8.93
CA ASN A 55 -7.99 -12.52 -9.31
C ASN A 55 -6.91 -13.44 -8.69
N VAL A 56 -5.75 -12.88 -8.30
CA VAL A 56 -4.61 -13.66 -7.78
C VAL A 56 -4.50 -13.62 -6.25
N HIS A 57 -4.97 -12.53 -5.62
CA HIS A 57 -4.85 -12.34 -4.18
C HIS A 57 -6.21 -12.14 -3.51
N PRO A 58 -6.50 -12.83 -2.40
CA PRO A 58 -7.68 -12.53 -1.63
C PRO A 58 -7.55 -11.16 -0.96
N ILE A 59 -8.66 -10.43 -0.83
CA ILE A 59 -8.68 -9.04 -0.35
C ILE A 59 -8.04 -8.88 1.04
N ASN A 60 -8.17 -9.88 1.91
CA ASN A 60 -7.60 -9.88 3.25
C ASN A 60 -6.07 -10.08 3.28
N GLU A 61 -5.46 -10.54 2.19
CA GLU A 61 -4.00 -10.54 2.02
C GLU A 61 -3.50 -9.22 1.42
N ILE A 62 -4.29 -8.57 0.57
CA ILE A 62 -3.96 -7.26 0.03
C ILE A 62 -3.96 -6.19 1.13
N LEU A 63 -4.93 -6.28 2.05
CA LEU A 63 -5.11 -5.25 3.08
C LEU A 63 -4.10 -5.38 4.24
N LYS A 64 -3.54 -6.58 4.48
CA LYS A 64 -2.61 -6.91 5.59
C LYS A 64 -1.25 -6.24 5.47
#